data_AF-A0A9W7T2G4-F1
#
_entry.id   AF-A0A9W7T2G4-F1
#
_cell.length_a   1.000
_cell.length_b   1.000
_cell.length_c   1.000
_cell.angle_alpha   90.00
_cell.angle_beta   90.00
_cell.angle_gamma   90.00
#
_symmetry.space_group_name_H-M   'P 1'
#
loop_
_entity.id
_entity.type
_entity.pdbx_description
1 polymer ?
#
loop_
_entity_poly.entity_id
_entity_poly.type
_entity_poly.pdbx_seq_one_letter_code
_entity_poly.pdbx_strand_id
1 'polypeptide(L)'
;SRIKRVFPLTEVLEAASVITGEELLKVLLCDLYKMNEGIPLAGLCGSSPPGILKGALTLDSFVQELATRDSFPVPATFGHDRRLVERTGKDVTECLLLGFQELHIRYFPAVSFHDYKAAKRIYWKANEYVEVLYGNQNPSPLARAVTVTGDVFLEIQRRPLSYSRNLEKYRDLRMPWMEAVLRRLPSSLDKAGHFKMVTFISCVGMLMNGDFVVYEHLKTLIADMPLPQAKLQQLQIQSLFLLKKHYGINIWRLHERIPYRLIKQLSAAPAKSKQSLYLEDGEQLFKDVQALAETEDLPPAPRSTSRYLPACTSLKWSSQELALVDLHPFKTHKETYENYLKSCTSFIIAARTFGAFKQKRIKMMENKN
;
A
#
# COMPACT_ATOMS: atom_id res chain seq x y z
N SER A 1 -18.25 -20.56 4.29
CA SER A 1 -17.51 -21.62 5.01
C SER A 1 -16.39 -22.12 4.11
N ARG A 2 -15.23 -22.52 4.66
CA ARG A 2 -14.07 -23.05 3.89
C ARG A 2 -14.46 -24.18 2.91
N ILE A 3 -15.44 -24.99 3.30
CA ILE A 3 -15.98 -26.09 2.48
C ILE A 3 -16.47 -25.59 1.11
N LYS A 4 -17.19 -24.46 1.05
CA LYS A 4 -17.65 -23.89 -0.23
C LYS A 4 -16.52 -23.43 -1.17
N ARG A 5 -15.31 -23.21 -0.64
CA ARG A 5 -14.15 -22.74 -1.42
C ARG A 5 -13.34 -23.89 -2.00
N VAL A 6 -13.18 -24.98 -1.24
CA VAL A 6 -12.33 -26.12 -1.61
C VAL A 6 -13.08 -27.14 -2.47
N PHE A 7 -14.40 -27.28 -2.27
CA PHE A 7 -15.22 -28.30 -2.93
C PHE A 7 -15.16 -28.25 -4.48
N PRO A 8 -15.25 -27.08 -5.14
CA PRO A 8 -15.13 -27.01 -6.59
C PRO A 8 -13.78 -27.50 -7.11
N LEU A 9 -12.69 -27.19 -6.40
CA LEU A 9 -11.36 -27.66 -6.79
C LEU A 9 -11.27 -29.18 -6.70
N THR A 10 -11.78 -29.79 -5.63
CA THR A 10 -11.74 -31.25 -5.44
C THR A 10 -12.46 -32.02 -6.53
N GLU A 11 -13.52 -31.46 -7.11
CA GLU A 11 -14.27 -32.07 -8.22
C GLU A 11 -13.49 -32.04 -9.55
N VAL A 12 -12.54 -31.11 -9.71
CA VAL A 12 -11.78 -30.92 -10.96
C VAL A 12 -10.31 -31.35 -10.85
N LEU A 13 -9.92 -32.04 -9.78
CA LEU A 13 -8.54 -32.49 -9.57
C LEU A 13 -8.07 -33.51 -10.62
N GLU A 14 -8.99 -34.27 -11.22
CA GLU A 14 -8.70 -35.23 -12.29
C GLU A 14 -8.89 -34.63 -13.69
N ALA A 15 -9.40 -33.40 -13.79
CA ALA A 15 -9.67 -32.73 -15.08
C ALA A 15 -8.38 -32.28 -15.80
N ALA A 16 -8.50 -31.57 -16.92
CA ALA A 16 -7.33 -30.96 -17.57
C ALA A 16 -6.68 -29.88 -16.68
N SER A 17 -5.36 -29.64 -16.84
CA SER A 17 -4.60 -28.64 -16.06
C SER A 17 -5.19 -27.24 -16.15
N VAL A 18 -5.82 -26.88 -17.27
CA VAL A 18 -6.54 -25.60 -17.47
C VAL A 18 -7.67 -25.43 -16.45
N ILE A 19 -8.55 -26.44 -16.34
CA ILE A 19 -9.73 -26.43 -15.47
C ILE A 19 -9.30 -26.42 -14.00
N THR A 20 -8.32 -27.26 -13.64
CA THR A 20 -7.73 -27.25 -12.30
C THR A 20 -7.12 -25.88 -11.98
N GLY A 21 -6.45 -25.27 -12.96
CA GLY A 21 -5.85 -23.94 -12.87
C GLY A 21 -6.86 -22.82 -12.58
N GLU A 22 -7.98 -22.80 -13.32
CA GLU A 22 -9.05 -21.83 -13.09
C GLU A 22 -9.58 -21.88 -11.66
N GLU A 23 -9.92 -23.08 -11.17
CA GLU A 23 -10.48 -23.24 -9.84
C GLU A 23 -9.45 -22.89 -8.77
N LEU A 24 -8.19 -23.26 -8.97
CA LEU A 24 -7.11 -22.89 -8.06
C LEU A 24 -6.92 -21.36 -7.97
N LEU A 25 -7.10 -20.63 -9.08
CA LEU A 25 -7.09 -19.16 -9.08
C LEU A 25 -8.32 -18.55 -8.42
N LYS A 26 -9.51 -19.12 -8.63
CA LYS A 26 -10.74 -18.69 -7.95
C LYS A 26 -10.58 -18.86 -6.44
N VAL A 27 -9.96 -19.93 -5.97
CA VAL A 27 -9.61 -20.12 -4.55
C VAL A 27 -8.69 -19.00 -4.06
N LEU A 28 -7.60 -18.71 -4.77
CA LEU A 28 -6.66 -17.64 -4.42
C LEU A 28 -7.37 -16.28 -4.31
N LEU A 29 -8.21 -15.97 -5.29
CA LEU A 29 -8.98 -14.73 -5.31
C LEU A 29 -10.00 -14.69 -4.15
N CYS A 30 -10.66 -15.80 -3.82
CA CYS A 30 -11.54 -15.88 -2.64
C CYS A 30 -10.78 -15.58 -1.34
N ASP A 31 -9.56 -16.10 -1.21
CA ASP A 31 -8.71 -15.84 -0.04
C ASP A 31 -8.31 -14.36 0.06
N LEU A 32 -7.96 -13.73 -1.07
CA LEU A 32 -7.57 -12.32 -1.11
C LEU A 32 -8.73 -11.37 -0.84
N TYR A 33 -9.89 -11.61 -1.49
CA TYR A 33 -11.08 -10.78 -1.31
C TYR A 33 -11.79 -11.04 0.02
N LYS A 34 -11.43 -12.11 0.74
CA LYS A 34 -12.05 -12.55 2.00
C LYS A 34 -13.56 -12.77 1.91
N MET A 35 -14.12 -12.79 0.70
CA MET A 35 -15.54 -12.98 0.43
C MET A 35 -15.78 -14.42 -0.01
N ASN A 36 -16.94 -14.98 0.35
CA ASN A 36 -17.42 -16.24 -0.21
C ASN A 36 -18.24 -16.02 -1.50
N GLU A 37 -18.65 -14.79 -1.81
CA GLU A 37 -19.58 -14.50 -2.89
C GLU A 37 -19.14 -13.23 -3.64
N GLY A 38 -18.82 -13.40 -4.93
CA GLY A 38 -18.59 -12.32 -5.90
C GLY A 38 -17.14 -11.87 -6.07
N ILE A 39 -16.29 -12.67 -6.71
CA ILE A 39 -15.04 -12.15 -7.29
C ILE A 39 -15.41 -11.31 -8.51
N PRO A 40 -15.00 -10.04 -8.62
CA PRO A 40 -15.32 -9.20 -9.77
C PRO A 40 -14.43 -9.55 -10.97
N LEU A 41 -14.50 -10.80 -11.45
CA LEU A 41 -13.68 -11.32 -12.56
C LEU A 41 -13.76 -10.41 -13.79
N ALA A 42 -14.96 -9.96 -14.17
CA ALA A 42 -15.15 -9.03 -15.28
C ALA A 42 -14.35 -7.72 -15.13
N GLY A 43 -14.17 -7.23 -13.89
CA GLY A 43 -13.32 -6.08 -13.61
C GLY A 43 -11.83 -6.38 -13.80
N LEU A 44 -11.38 -7.59 -13.42
CA LEU A 44 -9.99 -8.02 -13.57
C LEU A 44 -9.59 -8.21 -15.05
N CYS A 45 -10.55 -8.49 -15.94
CA CYS A 45 -10.35 -8.63 -17.38
C CYS A 45 -10.55 -7.32 -18.16
N GLY A 46 -10.91 -6.23 -17.48
CA GLY A 46 -11.29 -4.96 -18.12
C GLY A 46 -10.16 -4.27 -18.90
N SER A 47 -10.52 -3.21 -19.63
CA SER A 47 -9.54 -2.35 -20.32
C SER A 47 -8.77 -1.43 -19.37
N SER A 48 -9.36 -1.12 -18.20
CA SER A 48 -8.79 -0.29 -17.14
C SER A 48 -8.73 -1.04 -15.80
N PRO A 49 -7.77 -0.70 -14.92
CA PRO A 49 -7.66 -1.35 -13.63
C PRO A 49 -8.89 -1.05 -12.75
N PRO A 50 -9.42 -2.03 -11.99
CA PRO A 50 -10.54 -1.80 -11.07
C PRO A 50 -10.26 -0.80 -9.94
N GLY A 51 -8.98 -0.48 -9.73
CA GLY A 51 -8.52 0.40 -8.67
C GLY A 51 -7.15 1.00 -8.97
N ILE A 52 -6.38 1.24 -7.92
CA ILE A 52 -5.05 1.84 -8.00
C ILE A 52 -4.05 0.80 -8.52
N LEU A 53 -3.77 0.86 -9.82
CA LEU A 53 -2.57 0.24 -10.41
C LEU A 53 -1.26 0.66 -9.71
N LYS A 54 -0.43 -0.32 -9.35
CA LYS A 54 0.88 -0.18 -8.68
C LYS A 54 2.07 -0.53 -9.57
N GLY A 55 1.82 -1.05 -10.76
CA GLY A 55 2.85 -1.42 -11.72
C GLY A 55 2.38 -2.58 -12.59
N ALA A 56 3.35 -3.32 -13.12
CA ALA A 56 3.13 -4.55 -13.86
C ALA A 56 4.07 -5.66 -13.38
N LEU A 57 3.68 -6.91 -13.59
CA LEU A 57 4.48 -8.10 -13.30
C LEU A 57 4.39 -9.09 -14.45
N THR A 58 5.45 -9.86 -14.67
CA THR A 58 5.45 -10.96 -15.63
C THR A 58 4.77 -12.18 -15.01
N LEU A 59 3.81 -12.76 -15.74
CA LEU A 59 3.02 -13.88 -15.26
C LEU A 59 3.90 -15.06 -14.81
N ASP A 60 4.93 -15.43 -15.60
CA ASP A 60 5.81 -16.56 -15.32
C ASP A 60 6.47 -16.44 -13.94
N SER A 61 7.06 -15.28 -13.66
CA SER A 61 7.71 -15.00 -12.37
C SER A 61 6.72 -15.03 -11.21
N PHE A 62 5.51 -14.51 -11.43
CA PHE A 62 4.49 -14.43 -10.40
C PHE A 62 3.89 -15.79 -10.07
N VAL A 63 3.62 -16.60 -11.08
CA VAL A 63 3.11 -17.97 -10.91
C VAL A 63 4.13 -18.84 -10.20
N GLN A 64 5.42 -18.72 -10.53
CA GLN A 64 6.49 -19.41 -9.80
C GLN A 64 6.51 -19.01 -8.31
N GLU A 65 6.35 -17.71 -7.99
CA GLU A 65 6.26 -17.27 -6.60
C GLU A 65 5.03 -17.85 -5.89
N LEU A 66 3.87 -17.86 -6.55
CA LEU A 66 2.63 -18.45 -6.00
C LEU A 66 2.75 -19.95 -5.78
N ALA A 67 3.41 -20.67 -6.70
CA ALA A 67 3.60 -22.10 -6.65
C ALA A 67 4.58 -22.54 -5.56
N THR A 68 5.51 -21.68 -5.14
CA THR A 68 6.60 -22.07 -4.21
C THR A 68 6.47 -21.47 -2.81
N ARG A 69 5.81 -20.32 -2.63
CA ARG A 69 5.74 -19.65 -1.32
C ARG A 69 4.76 -20.33 -0.37
N ASP A 70 5.20 -20.51 0.87
CA ASP A 70 4.37 -21.01 1.99
C ASP A 70 3.78 -19.89 2.87
N SER A 71 3.58 -18.70 2.32
CA SER A 71 3.05 -17.53 3.05
C SER A 71 1.52 -17.49 3.07
N PHE A 72 0.85 -18.64 3.12
CA PHE A 72 -0.61 -18.74 3.10
C PHE A 72 -1.14 -19.32 4.42
N PRO A 73 -1.01 -18.60 5.55
CA PRO A 73 -1.50 -19.12 6.83
C PRO A 73 -3.02 -19.17 6.85
N VAL A 74 -3.55 -20.02 7.73
CA VAL A 74 -4.98 -20.10 8.05
C VAL A 74 -5.52 -18.68 8.32
N PRO A 75 -6.67 -18.28 7.74
CA PRO A 75 -7.70 -19.12 7.10
C PRO A 75 -7.53 -19.36 5.59
N ALA A 76 -6.44 -18.91 4.94
CA ALA A 76 -6.24 -19.13 3.51
C ALA A 76 -6.29 -20.63 3.17
N THR A 77 -6.92 -20.98 2.06
CA THR A 77 -7.06 -22.35 1.54
C THR A 77 -6.12 -22.63 0.39
N PHE A 78 -5.71 -21.61 -0.36
CA PHE A 78 -4.82 -21.76 -1.53
C PHE A 78 -3.56 -22.58 -1.24
N GLY A 79 -2.89 -22.37 -0.10
CA GLY A 79 -1.68 -23.12 0.26
C GLY A 79 -1.91 -24.62 0.48
N HIS A 80 -3.10 -25.02 0.94
CA HIS A 80 -3.48 -26.42 1.07
C HIS A 80 -3.86 -27.02 -0.28
N ASP A 81 -4.68 -26.29 -1.02
CA ASP A 81 -5.22 -26.67 -2.34
C ASP A 81 -4.11 -26.83 -3.38
N ARG A 82 -3.09 -25.96 -3.33
CA ARG A 82 -1.84 -26.11 -4.09
C ARG A 82 -1.20 -27.48 -3.87
N ARG A 83 -1.00 -27.87 -2.61
CA ARG A 83 -0.38 -29.16 -2.25
C ARG A 83 -1.25 -30.34 -2.66
N LEU A 84 -2.57 -30.16 -2.71
CA LEU A 84 -3.49 -31.17 -3.19
C LEU A 84 -3.31 -31.44 -4.69
N VAL A 85 -3.15 -30.37 -5.49
CA VAL A 85 -2.83 -30.48 -6.92
C VAL A 85 -1.45 -31.13 -7.15
N GLU A 86 -0.44 -30.79 -6.35
CA GLU A 86 0.88 -31.44 -6.44
C GLU A 86 0.79 -32.95 -6.15
N ARG A 87 -0.04 -33.34 -5.17
CA ARG A 87 -0.24 -34.76 -4.80
C ARG A 87 -0.92 -35.57 -5.89
N THR A 88 -1.68 -34.95 -6.79
CA THR A 88 -2.26 -35.64 -7.95
C THR A 88 -1.30 -35.74 -9.13
N GLY A 89 -0.05 -35.30 -8.97
CA GLY A 89 1.01 -35.42 -9.98
C GLY A 89 1.00 -34.31 -11.04
N LYS A 90 0.20 -33.26 -10.85
CA LYS A 90 0.15 -32.10 -11.75
C LYS A 90 1.17 -31.04 -11.37
N ASP A 91 1.72 -30.36 -12.37
CA ASP A 91 2.52 -29.15 -12.14
C ASP A 91 1.60 -27.96 -11.82
N VAL A 92 1.72 -27.43 -10.61
CA VAL A 92 0.98 -26.25 -10.15
C VAL A 92 1.30 -25.03 -11.00
N THR A 93 2.56 -24.88 -11.42
CA THR A 93 3.01 -23.74 -12.21
C THR A 93 2.28 -23.73 -13.55
N GLU A 94 2.26 -24.87 -14.23
CA GLU A 94 1.52 -25.05 -15.48
C GLU A 94 0.01 -24.81 -15.28
N CYS A 95 -0.60 -25.40 -14.25
CA CYS A 95 -2.02 -25.20 -13.93
C CYS A 95 -2.34 -23.70 -13.77
N LEU A 96 -1.57 -22.99 -12.95
CA LEU A 96 -1.78 -21.57 -12.71
C LEU A 96 -1.58 -20.72 -13.98
N LEU A 97 -0.55 -21.00 -14.78
CA LEU A 97 -0.31 -20.31 -16.06
C LEU A 97 -1.53 -20.43 -16.99
N LEU A 98 -2.00 -21.67 -17.19
CA LEU A 98 -3.16 -21.95 -18.03
C LEU A 98 -4.44 -21.34 -17.46
N GLY A 99 -4.63 -21.39 -16.14
CA GLY A 99 -5.78 -20.75 -15.49
C GLY A 99 -5.81 -19.23 -15.67
N PHE A 100 -4.65 -18.56 -15.60
CA PHE A 100 -4.57 -17.11 -15.83
C PHE A 100 -4.94 -16.76 -17.27
N GLN A 101 -4.45 -17.57 -18.22
CA GLN A 101 -4.74 -17.43 -19.64
C GLN A 101 -6.23 -17.64 -19.94
N GLU A 102 -6.83 -18.70 -19.39
CA GLU A 102 -8.25 -19.05 -19.60
C GLU A 102 -9.20 -18.02 -18.99
N LEU A 103 -8.91 -17.54 -17.77
CA LEU A 103 -9.69 -16.48 -17.14
C LEU A 103 -9.43 -15.09 -17.72
N HIS A 104 -8.48 -14.96 -18.67
CA HIS A 104 -8.07 -13.70 -19.30
C HIS A 104 -7.82 -12.57 -18.28
N ILE A 105 -7.17 -12.88 -17.15
CA ILE A 105 -6.96 -11.93 -16.06
C ILE A 105 -5.89 -10.92 -16.49
N ARG A 106 -6.28 -9.66 -16.65
CA ARG A 106 -5.34 -8.58 -17.00
C ARG A 106 -4.83 -7.83 -15.78
N TYR A 107 -5.67 -7.62 -14.78
CA TYR A 107 -5.33 -6.93 -13.55
C TYR A 107 -5.50 -7.88 -12.38
N PHE A 108 -4.48 -8.02 -11.55
CA PHE A 108 -4.51 -8.87 -10.36
C PHE A 108 -4.31 -8.02 -9.10
N PRO A 109 -4.89 -8.40 -7.95
CA PRO A 109 -4.57 -7.78 -6.65
C PRO A 109 -3.06 -7.65 -6.42
N ALA A 110 -2.60 -6.46 -6.02
CA ALA A 110 -1.19 -6.22 -5.70
C ALA A 110 -0.84 -6.87 -4.36
N VAL A 111 -0.42 -8.13 -4.40
CA VAL A 111 -0.12 -8.93 -3.20
C VAL A 111 1.31 -8.69 -2.69
N SER A 112 1.44 -8.63 -1.37
CA SER A 112 2.70 -8.71 -0.63
C SER A 112 2.71 -10.00 0.17
N PHE A 113 3.86 -10.66 0.30
CA PHE A 113 4.01 -11.88 1.10
C PHE A 113 4.39 -11.61 2.56
N HIS A 114 4.40 -10.33 2.91
CA HIS A 114 4.50 -9.85 4.28
C HIS A 114 3.28 -8.96 4.57
N ASP A 115 2.73 -9.10 5.78
CA ASP A 115 1.68 -8.19 6.23
C ASP A 115 2.23 -6.85 6.74
N TYR A 116 1.31 -6.00 7.21
CA TYR A 116 1.64 -4.72 7.83
C TYR A 116 2.48 -4.82 9.12
N LYS A 117 2.60 -6.02 9.73
CA LYS A 117 3.45 -6.33 10.89
C LYS A 117 4.72 -7.09 10.50
N ALA A 118 5.03 -7.19 9.21
CA ALA A 118 6.12 -8.00 8.65
C ALA A 118 6.05 -9.52 8.93
N ALA A 119 4.89 -10.04 9.35
CA ALA A 119 4.65 -11.47 9.43
C ALA A 119 4.56 -12.07 8.01
N LYS A 120 5.13 -13.26 7.82
CA LYS A 120 5.15 -14.00 6.55
C LYS A 120 3.74 -14.52 6.19
N ARG A 121 2.91 -13.63 5.66
CA ARG A 121 1.57 -13.95 5.18
C ARG A 121 1.21 -13.11 3.97
N ILE A 122 0.51 -13.72 3.02
CA ILE A 122 -0.03 -13.04 1.87
C ILE A 122 -1.00 -11.96 2.36
N TYR A 123 -0.80 -10.76 1.85
CA TYR A 123 -1.55 -9.58 2.21
C TYR A 123 -1.80 -8.77 0.95
N TRP A 124 -3.06 -8.40 0.77
CA TRP A 124 -3.46 -7.46 -0.25
C TRP A 124 -4.07 -6.23 0.41
N LYS A 125 -3.54 -5.06 0.04
CA LYS A 125 -4.17 -3.79 0.41
C LYS A 125 -5.30 -3.54 -0.58
N ALA A 126 -6.54 -3.65 -0.07
CA ALA A 126 -7.75 -3.49 -0.88
C ALA A 126 -7.66 -2.26 -1.80
N ASN A 127 -8.11 -2.44 -3.05
CA ASN A 127 -8.08 -1.44 -4.12
C ASN A 127 -6.71 -1.21 -4.79
N GLU A 128 -5.66 -1.97 -4.47
CA GLU A 128 -4.37 -1.91 -5.16
C GLU A 128 -4.20 -3.08 -6.15
N TYR A 129 -3.82 -2.80 -7.38
CA TYR A 129 -3.75 -3.81 -8.46
C TYR A 129 -2.44 -3.72 -9.24
N VAL A 130 -2.08 -4.78 -9.94
CA VAL A 130 -0.93 -4.87 -10.85
C VAL A 130 -1.40 -5.39 -12.20
N GLU A 131 -0.81 -4.92 -13.29
CA GLU A 131 -1.06 -5.46 -14.63
C GLU A 131 -0.24 -6.74 -14.82
N VAL A 132 -0.90 -7.81 -15.24
CA VAL A 132 -0.28 -9.11 -15.52
C VAL A 132 0.15 -9.12 -16.97
N LEU A 133 1.45 -9.34 -17.20
CA LEU A 133 2.04 -9.40 -18.55
C LEU A 133 2.20 -10.86 -18.96
N TYR A 134 1.60 -11.21 -20.10
CA TYR A 134 1.71 -12.54 -20.69
C TYR A 134 2.96 -12.59 -21.58
N GLY A 135 3.95 -13.40 -21.22
CA GLY A 135 5.21 -13.52 -21.94
C GLY A 135 5.94 -12.18 -22.11
N ASN A 136 6.34 -11.85 -23.34
CA ASN A 136 7.12 -10.64 -23.68
C ASN A 136 6.25 -9.40 -23.98
N GLN A 137 5.02 -9.35 -23.47
CA GLN A 137 4.16 -8.19 -23.66
C GLN A 137 4.74 -6.95 -22.95
N ASN A 138 4.70 -5.82 -23.65
CA ASN A 138 5.06 -4.54 -23.06
C ASN A 138 3.96 -4.07 -22.09
N PRO A 139 4.32 -3.55 -20.91
CA PRO A 139 3.33 -3.01 -19.99
C PRO A 139 2.54 -1.86 -20.61
N SER A 140 1.28 -1.69 -20.18
CA SER A 140 0.44 -0.58 -20.64
C SER A 140 1.11 0.77 -20.36
N PRO A 141 0.74 1.83 -21.10
CA PRO A 141 1.25 3.18 -20.84
C PRO A 141 1.05 3.60 -19.38
N LEU A 142 -0.06 3.18 -18.77
CA LEU A 142 -0.37 3.46 -17.37
C LEU A 142 0.54 2.69 -16.42
N ALA A 143 0.74 1.38 -16.64
CA ALA A 143 1.66 0.59 -15.82
C ALA A 143 3.10 1.12 -15.92
N ARG A 144 3.57 1.41 -17.13
CA ARG A 144 4.87 2.03 -17.38
C ARG A 144 5.02 3.35 -16.62
N ALA A 145 4.01 4.20 -16.67
CA ALA A 145 4.02 5.47 -15.95
C ALA A 145 4.12 5.26 -14.43
N VAL A 146 3.40 4.30 -13.86
CA VAL A 146 3.45 4.01 -12.42
C VAL A 146 4.82 3.48 -12.00
N THR A 147 5.38 2.51 -12.74
CA THR A 147 6.72 1.97 -12.46
C THR A 147 7.78 3.08 -12.49
N VAL A 148 7.79 3.90 -13.55
CA VAL A 148 8.74 5.01 -13.70
C VAL A 148 8.55 6.07 -12.61
N THR A 149 7.31 6.30 -12.14
CA THR A 149 7.05 7.24 -11.04
C THR A 149 7.77 6.83 -9.75
N GLY A 150 7.80 5.53 -9.44
CA GLY A 150 8.53 5.01 -8.28
C GLY A 150 10.04 5.29 -8.37
N ASP A 151 10.64 5.01 -9.52
CA ASP A 151 12.06 5.27 -9.75
C ASP A 151 12.38 6.76 -9.67
N VAL A 152 11.53 7.61 -10.26
CA VAL A 152 11.68 9.07 -10.22
C VAL A 152 11.62 9.60 -8.78
N PHE A 153 10.79 9.03 -7.91
CA PHE A 153 10.74 9.43 -6.51
C PHE A 153 12.06 9.14 -5.81
N LEU A 154 12.62 7.94 -6.05
CA LEU A 154 13.92 7.56 -5.50
C LEU A 154 15.01 8.51 -5.98
N GLU A 155 15.01 8.92 -7.25
CA GLU A 155 16.00 9.85 -7.77
C GLU A 155 15.83 11.27 -7.24
N ILE A 156 14.60 11.75 -7.07
CA ILE A 156 14.31 13.05 -6.45
C ILE A 156 14.83 13.07 -5.01
N GLN A 157 14.66 11.97 -4.27
CA GLN A 157 15.18 11.82 -2.91
C GLN A 157 16.71 11.70 -2.90
N ARG A 158 17.30 10.98 -3.85
CA ARG A 158 18.75 10.77 -3.97
C ARG A 158 19.52 12.04 -4.32
N ARG A 159 18.95 12.92 -5.16
CA ARG A 159 19.53 14.22 -5.58
C ARG A 159 19.06 15.42 -4.75
N PRO A 160 18.65 15.20 -3.50
CA PRO A 160 17.75 16.06 -2.70
C PRO A 160 16.95 17.15 -3.47
N LEU A 161 16.28 16.78 -4.57
CA LEU A 161 15.58 17.74 -5.43
C LEU A 161 14.33 18.32 -4.76
N SER A 162 13.69 17.57 -3.87
CA SER A 162 12.53 18.01 -3.08
C SER A 162 12.46 17.27 -1.74
N TYR A 163 11.67 17.79 -0.80
CA TYR A 163 11.41 17.11 0.47
C TYR A 163 10.50 15.88 0.26
N SER A 164 10.78 14.79 0.98
CA SER A 164 9.98 13.54 0.90
C SER A 164 8.48 13.77 1.13
N ARG A 165 8.11 14.68 2.05
CA ARG A 165 6.70 15.04 2.31
C ARG A 165 5.96 15.54 1.06
N ASN A 166 6.65 16.21 0.13
CA ASN A 166 6.04 16.71 -1.09
C ASN A 166 5.75 15.59 -2.08
N LEU A 167 6.46 14.46 -1.99
CA LEU A 167 6.28 13.29 -2.85
C LEU A 167 5.12 12.40 -2.40
N GLU A 168 4.76 12.42 -1.11
CA GLU A 168 3.71 11.56 -0.55
C GLU A 168 2.37 11.72 -1.29
N LYS A 169 1.98 12.94 -1.61
CA LYS A 169 0.73 13.20 -2.35
C LYS A 169 0.73 12.63 -3.77
N TYR A 170 1.90 12.52 -4.41
CA TYR A 170 2.05 11.92 -5.74
C TYR A 170 2.13 10.39 -5.65
N ARG A 171 2.42 9.81 -4.48
CA ARG A 171 2.48 8.35 -4.30
C ARG A 171 1.12 7.69 -4.56
N ASP A 172 0.06 8.34 -4.09
CA ASP A 172 -1.31 7.83 -4.21
C ASP A 172 -2.03 8.41 -5.44
N LEU A 173 -1.88 9.71 -5.70
CA LEU A 173 -2.55 10.39 -6.81
C LEU A 173 -1.80 10.28 -8.15
N ARG A 174 -0.59 9.70 -8.13
CA ARG A 174 0.35 9.61 -9.25
C ARG A 174 0.84 10.97 -9.73
N MET A 175 1.82 10.95 -10.63
CA MET A 175 2.26 12.12 -11.38
C MET A 175 1.41 12.24 -12.66
N PRO A 176 0.45 13.19 -12.76
CA PRO A 176 -0.52 13.22 -13.86
C PRO A 176 0.12 13.40 -15.25
N TRP A 177 1.28 14.06 -15.30
CA TRP A 177 2.02 14.30 -16.53
C TRP A 177 2.73 13.05 -17.09
N MET A 178 2.95 12.02 -16.25
CA MET A 178 3.88 10.94 -16.54
C MET A 178 3.57 10.20 -17.84
N GLU A 179 2.32 9.80 -18.03
CA GLU A 179 1.89 9.05 -19.22
C GLU A 179 2.05 9.88 -20.51
N ALA A 180 1.63 11.15 -20.47
CA ALA A 180 1.72 12.05 -21.62
C ALA A 180 3.17 12.35 -22.01
N VAL A 181 4.06 12.46 -21.02
CA VAL A 181 5.49 12.67 -21.23
C VAL A 181 6.15 11.43 -21.83
N LEU A 182 5.91 10.25 -21.25
CA LEU A 182 6.47 8.99 -21.75
C LEU A 182 6.04 8.68 -23.19
N ARG A 183 4.83 9.07 -23.59
CA ARG A 183 4.34 8.91 -24.97
C ARG A 183 5.06 9.82 -25.98
N ARG A 184 5.54 10.99 -25.54
CA ARG A 184 6.16 12.01 -26.41
C ARG A 184 7.68 11.91 -26.44
N LEU A 185 8.30 11.21 -25.49
CA LEU A 185 9.74 10.99 -25.49
C LEU A 185 10.15 10.02 -26.61
N PRO A 186 11.23 10.32 -27.35
CA PRO A 186 11.69 9.46 -28.43
C PRO A 186 12.27 8.15 -27.89
N SER A 187 11.86 7.03 -28.49
CA SER A 187 12.31 5.68 -28.14
C SER A 187 13.81 5.43 -28.41
N SER A 188 14.47 6.29 -29.18
CA SER A 188 15.91 6.23 -29.45
C SER A 188 16.77 6.65 -28.26
N LEU A 189 16.19 7.28 -27.23
CA LEU A 189 16.91 7.57 -25.99
C LEU A 189 17.20 6.29 -25.22
N ASP A 190 18.38 6.21 -24.65
CA ASP A 190 18.74 5.14 -23.72
C ASP A 190 17.89 5.19 -22.45
N LYS A 191 17.90 4.11 -21.67
CA LYS A 191 17.12 4.03 -20.42
C LYS A 191 17.52 5.12 -19.41
N ALA A 192 18.82 5.40 -19.28
CA ALA A 192 19.30 6.42 -18.35
C ALA A 192 18.94 7.83 -18.81
N GLY A 193 19.02 8.10 -20.13
CA GLY A 193 18.54 9.35 -20.72
C GLY A 193 17.05 9.57 -20.50
N HIS A 194 16.21 8.56 -20.79
CA HIS A 194 14.78 8.61 -20.48
C HIS A 194 14.51 8.94 -19.02
N PHE A 195 15.22 8.26 -18.12
CA PHE A 195 15.05 8.45 -16.69
C PHE A 195 15.38 9.88 -16.24
N LYS A 196 16.54 10.41 -16.66
CA LYS A 196 16.92 11.81 -16.37
C LYS A 196 15.89 12.79 -16.89
N MET A 197 15.38 12.57 -18.11
CA MET A 197 14.39 13.44 -18.72
C MET A 197 13.10 13.48 -17.92
N VAL A 198 12.58 12.31 -17.55
CA VAL A 198 11.33 12.20 -16.80
C VAL A 198 11.48 12.78 -15.39
N THR A 199 12.63 12.60 -14.73
CA THR A 199 12.91 13.22 -13.43
C THR A 199 12.89 14.74 -13.53
N PHE A 200 13.57 15.32 -14.52
CA PHE A 200 13.55 16.76 -14.76
C PHE A 200 12.13 17.28 -14.99
N ILE A 201 11.39 16.67 -15.92
CA ILE A 201 10.02 17.06 -16.25
C ILE A 201 9.08 16.92 -15.05
N SER A 202 9.34 15.95 -14.17
CA SER A 202 8.58 15.78 -12.94
C SER A 202 8.83 16.90 -11.93
N CYS A 203 10.08 17.37 -11.81
CA CYS A 203 10.38 18.58 -11.05
C CYS A 203 9.65 19.82 -11.61
N VAL A 204 9.53 19.96 -12.94
CA VAL A 204 8.74 21.03 -13.57
C VAL A 204 7.26 20.90 -13.22
N GLY A 205 6.70 19.70 -13.30
CA GLY A 205 5.31 19.43 -12.90
C GLY A 205 5.03 19.76 -11.43
N MET A 206 5.97 19.42 -10.54
CA MET A 206 5.92 19.77 -9.11
C MET A 206 5.94 21.29 -8.90
N LEU A 207 6.86 22.02 -9.56
CA LEU A 207 6.93 23.48 -9.50
C LEU A 207 5.61 24.12 -9.99
N MET A 208 4.99 23.58 -11.04
CA MET A 208 3.70 24.06 -11.53
C MET A 208 2.53 23.81 -10.56
N ASN A 209 2.66 22.83 -9.67
CA ASN A 209 1.72 22.58 -8.56
C ASN A 209 2.05 23.40 -7.30
N GLY A 210 3.08 24.25 -7.34
CA GLY A 210 3.51 25.06 -6.20
C GLY A 210 4.35 24.30 -5.18
N ASP A 211 4.89 23.13 -5.54
CA ASP A 211 5.79 22.40 -4.66
C ASP A 211 7.21 22.96 -4.68
N PHE A 212 7.86 22.84 -3.53
CA PHE A 212 9.26 23.21 -3.40
C PHE A 212 10.16 22.23 -4.17
N VAL A 213 11.06 22.79 -4.99
CA VAL A 213 12.15 22.07 -5.65
C VAL A 213 13.44 22.88 -5.48
N VAL A 214 14.55 22.23 -5.15
CA VAL A 214 15.86 22.87 -4.97
C VAL A 214 16.45 23.24 -6.33
N TYR A 215 16.53 24.55 -6.62
CA TYR A 215 16.96 25.08 -7.91
C TYR A 215 18.42 24.76 -8.24
N GLU A 216 19.32 24.69 -7.25
CA GLU A 216 20.73 24.37 -7.45
C GLU A 216 20.92 22.94 -7.98
N HIS A 217 20.25 21.96 -7.37
CA HIS A 217 20.25 20.57 -7.83
C HIS A 217 19.48 20.40 -9.15
N LEU A 218 18.45 21.21 -9.38
CA LEU A 218 17.75 21.21 -10.65
C LEU A 218 18.66 21.72 -11.78
N LYS A 219 19.52 22.72 -11.52
CA LYS A 219 20.48 23.24 -12.50
C LYS A 219 21.51 22.17 -12.91
N THR A 220 22.01 21.37 -11.98
CA THR A 220 22.91 20.26 -12.31
C THR A 220 22.20 19.19 -13.14
N LEU A 221 20.95 18.87 -12.80
CA LEU A 221 20.14 17.94 -13.58
C LEU A 221 19.91 18.46 -15.02
N ILE A 222 19.67 19.76 -15.21
CA ILE A 222 19.52 20.38 -16.54
C ILE A 222 20.80 20.22 -17.38
N ALA A 223 21.97 20.41 -16.77
CA ALA A 223 23.26 20.26 -17.45
C ALA A 223 23.52 18.80 -17.91
N ASP A 224 23.01 17.83 -17.14
CA ASP A 224 23.18 16.40 -17.41
C ASP A 224 22.14 15.79 -18.37
N MET A 225 21.19 16.60 -18.88
CA MET A 225 20.08 16.09 -19.69
C MET A 225 20.54 15.65 -21.08
N PRO A 226 20.03 14.51 -21.59
CA PRO A 226 20.36 14.04 -22.93
C PRO A 226 19.76 14.89 -24.05
N LEU A 227 18.67 15.62 -23.77
CA LEU A 227 18.01 16.51 -24.73
C LEU A 227 17.91 17.94 -24.18
N PRO A 228 18.18 18.96 -25.01
CA PRO A 228 17.99 20.34 -24.61
C PRO A 228 16.49 20.70 -24.49
N GLN A 229 16.17 21.70 -23.68
CA GLN A 229 14.79 22.17 -23.46
C GLN A 229 14.09 22.60 -24.77
N ALA A 230 14.84 23.14 -25.75
CA ALA A 230 14.32 23.45 -27.08
C ALA A 230 13.75 22.21 -27.80
N LYS A 231 14.39 21.05 -27.64
CA LYS A 231 13.87 19.79 -28.21
C LYS A 231 12.61 19.33 -27.50
N LEU A 232 12.51 19.55 -26.19
CA LEU A 232 11.30 19.24 -25.41
C LEU A 232 10.12 20.10 -25.82
N GLN A 233 10.35 21.34 -26.26
CA GLN A 233 9.31 22.19 -26.84
C GLN A 233 8.85 21.66 -28.21
N GLN A 234 9.78 21.23 -29.08
CA GLN A 234 9.43 20.59 -30.36
C GLN A 234 8.59 19.31 -30.15
N LEU A 235 8.92 18.52 -29.13
CA LEU A 235 8.16 17.33 -28.73
C LEU A 235 6.84 17.65 -28.02
N GLN A 236 6.48 18.93 -27.88
CA GLN A 236 5.31 19.40 -27.14
C GLN A 236 5.29 18.88 -25.69
N ILE A 237 6.45 18.65 -25.07
CA ILE A 237 6.56 18.29 -23.65
C ILE A 237 6.60 19.57 -22.80
N GLN A 238 7.41 20.53 -23.22
CA GLN A 238 7.45 21.87 -22.64
C GLN A 238 6.68 22.87 -23.52
N SER A 239 6.16 23.91 -22.89
CA SER A 239 5.53 25.05 -23.54
C SER A 239 6.55 26.14 -23.87
N LEU A 240 6.08 27.19 -24.53
CA LEU A 240 6.85 28.42 -24.75
C LEU A 240 6.85 29.34 -23.50
N PHE A 241 6.02 29.06 -22.50
CA PHE A 241 5.88 29.88 -21.30
C PHE A 241 6.88 29.47 -20.22
N LEU A 242 7.52 30.46 -19.60
CA LEU A 242 8.45 30.25 -18.49
C LEU A 242 7.71 30.15 -17.15
N LEU A 243 8.28 29.37 -16.23
CA LEU A 243 7.94 29.49 -14.81
C LEU A 243 8.41 30.84 -14.28
N LYS A 244 7.73 31.35 -13.24
CA LYS A 244 8.10 32.62 -12.60
C LYS A 244 9.58 32.53 -12.19
N LYS A 245 10.38 33.49 -12.66
CA LYS A 245 11.83 33.45 -12.57
C LYS A 245 12.26 33.45 -11.11
N HIS A 246 12.85 32.35 -10.67
CA HIS A 246 13.53 32.23 -9.40
C HIS A 246 14.95 31.74 -9.71
N TYR A 247 15.96 32.52 -9.29
CA TYR A 247 17.38 32.11 -9.33
C TYR A 247 17.98 31.79 -10.71
N GLY A 248 17.99 32.77 -11.64
CA GLY A 248 18.95 32.78 -12.76
C GLY A 248 18.87 31.66 -13.80
N ILE A 249 17.92 30.72 -13.68
CA ILE A 249 17.71 29.62 -14.64
C ILE A 249 16.36 29.76 -15.33
N ASN A 250 16.33 29.44 -16.62
CA ASN A 250 15.11 29.43 -17.42
C ASN A 250 14.53 28.01 -17.44
N ILE A 251 13.32 27.86 -16.88
CA ILE A 251 12.57 26.61 -16.86
C ILE A 251 11.23 26.88 -17.53
N TRP A 252 10.94 26.14 -18.60
CA TRP A 252 9.68 26.22 -19.30
C TRP A 252 8.63 25.32 -18.66
N ARG A 253 7.39 25.81 -18.61
CA ARG A 253 6.23 25.08 -18.08
C ARG A 253 5.95 23.88 -18.97
N LEU A 254 5.27 22.87 -18.43
CA LEU A 254 4.71 21.77 -19.23
C LEU A 254 3.76 22.32 -20.30
N HIS A 255 3.73 21.65 -21.44
CA HIS A 255 2.82 21.99 -22.53
C HIS A 255 1.36 21.93 -22.08
N GLU A 256 0.51 22.80 -22.62
CA GLU A 256 -0.90 22.97 -22.18
C GLU A 256 -1.73 21.68 -22.26
N ARG A 257 -1.39 20.82 -23.21
CA ARG A 257 -1.97 19.48 -23.41
C ARG A 257 -1.47 18.42 -22.41
N ILE A 258 -0.61 18.76 -21.46
CA ILE A 258 -0.14 17.84 -20.42
C ILE A 258 -0.84 18.20 -19.10
N PRO A 259 -1.61 17.26 -18.53
CA PRO A 259 -2.23 17.50 -17.23
C PRO A 259 -1.13 17.60 -16.18
N TYR A 260 -1.15 18.68 -15.41
CA TYR A 260 -0.20 18.88 -14.32
C TYR A 260 -0.88 18.95 -12.95
N ARG A 261 -2.12 19.46 -12.87
CA ARG A 261 -2.84 19.60 -11.61
C ARG A 261 -3.18 18.24 -11.03
N LEU A 262 -2.86 18.04 -9.76
CA LEU A 262 -3.38 16.93 -8.98
C LEU A 262 -4.89 17.06 -8.85
N ILE A 263 -5.64 16.34 -9.68
CA ILE A 263 -7.07 16.15 -9.49
C ILE A 263 -7.19 15.21 -8.29
N LYS A 264 -7.79 15.69 -7.18
CA LYS A 264 -8.25 14.78 -6.13
C LYS A 264 -9.21 13.82 -6.83
N GLN A 265 -8.79 12.59 -7.08
CA GLN A 265 -9.73 11.57 -7.49
C GLN A 265 -10.78 11.54 -6.39
N LEU A 266 -11.99 12.00 -6.70
CA LEU A 266 -13.17 11.66 -5.94
C LEU A 266 -13.22 10.14 -6.05
N SER A 267 -12.59 9.43 -5.11
CA SER A 267 -12.83 8.00 -5.01
C SER A 267 -14.34 7.92 -4.84
N ALA A 268 -15.03 7.34 -5.80
CA ALA A 268 -16.32 6.73 -5.54
C ALA A 268 -16.00 5.74 -4.42
N ALA A 269 -16.15 6.17 -3.18
CA ALA A 269 -16.00 5.30 -2.04
C ALA A 269 -17.02 4.21 -2.30
N PRO A 270 -16.62 2.92 -2.45
CA PRO A 270 -17.60 1.87 -2.36
C PRO A 270 -18.33 2.14 -1.06
N ALA A 271 -19.67 2.24 -1.15
CA ALA A 271 -20.53 2.52 -0.02
C ALA A 271 -19.98 1.73 1.16
N LYS A 272 -19.51 2.44 2.21
CA LYS A 272 -19.02 1.78 3.42
C LYS A 272 -20.20 0.98 3.94
N SER A 273 -20.29 -0.30 3.59
CA SER A 273 -21.01 -1.24 4.41
C SER A 273 -20.26 -1.19 5.74
N LYS A 274 -20.90 -0.55 6.73
CA LYS A 274 -20.48 -0.64 8.12
C LYS A 274 -20.72 -2.10 8.54
N GLN A 275 -19.87 -3.01 8.10
CA GLN A 275 -19.61 -4.24 8.81
C GLN A 275 -18.26 -4.07 9.47
N SER A 276 -18.34 -3.64 10.73
CA SER A 276 -17.30 -3.89 11.72
C SER A 276 -17.05 -5.39 11.75
N LEU A 277 -16.12 -5.87 10.92
CA LEU A 277 -15.53 -7.19 11.11
C LEU A 277 -14.62 -7.08 12.32
N TYR A 278 -15.20 -7.41 13.47
CA TYR A 278 -14.47 -7.89 14.63
C TYR A 278 -13.39 -8.85 14.12
N LEU A 279 -12.14 -8.53 14.42
CA LEU A 279 -11.11 -9.54 14.54
C LEU A 279 -11.55 -10.40 15.74
N GLU A 280 -12.37 -11.41 15.49
CA GLU A 280 -12.49 -12.52 16.41
C GLU A 280 -11.20 -13.31 16.33
N ASP A 281 -10.48 -13.32 17.44
CA ASP A 281 -9.39 -14.22 17.74
C ASP A 281 -9.83 -15.65 17.46
N GLY A 282 -9.28 -16.23 16.38
CA GLY A 282 -9.27 -17.66 16.16
C GLY A 282 -8.12 -18.32 16.93
N GLU A 283 -7.99 -18.06 18.23
CA GLU A 283 -7.28 -18.95 19.14
C GLU A 283 -8.25 -20.05 19.57
N GLN A 284 -8.48 -21.02 18.69
CA GLN A 284 -8.99 -22.31 19.12
C GLN A 284 -7.83 -23.13 19.64
N LEU A 285 -7.74 -23.09 20.98
CA LEU A 285 -7.39 -24.16 21.90
C LEU A 285 -7.45 -25.59 21.32
N PHE A 286 -6.65 -26.49 21.93
CA PHE A 286 -6.61 -27.97 21.92
C PHE A 286 -5.22 -28.46 21.45
N LYS A 287 -4.39 -29.14 22.25
CA LYS A 287 -4.56 -29.86 23.53
C LYS A 287 -3.22 -29.96 24.30
N ASP A 288 -3.36 -29.89 25.63
CA ASP A 288 -2.66 -30.55 26.74
C ASP A 288 -1.68 -31.71 26.38
N VAL A 289 -0.60 -32.03 27.13
CA VAL A 289 -0.51 -32.34 28.57
C VAL A 289 0.99 -32.39 28.98
N GLN A 290 1.27 -31.92 30.22
CA GLN A 290 2.40 -32.18 31.15
C GLN A 290 3.85 -31.90 30.71
N ALA A 291 4.48 -30.88 31.29
CA ALA A 291 5.08 -30.84 32.64
C ALA A 291 6.54 -31.28 32.63
N LEU A 292 7.44 -30.35 32.95
CA LEU A 292 8.41 -30.50 34.03
C LEU A 292 8.95 -29.11 34.35
N ALA A 293 8.90 -28.80 35.64
CA ALA A 293 9.44 -27.61 36.24
C ALA A 293 10.97 -27.62 36.11
N GLU A 294 11.57 -26.45 35.92
CA GLU A 294 12.83 -26.15 36.58
C GLU A 294 12.88 -24.65 36.90
N THR A 295 13.00 -24.44 38.19
CA THR A 295 13.08 -23.21 38.96
C THR A 295 14.41 -22.53 38.68
N GLU A 296 14.41 -21.24 38.34
CA GLU A 296 15.50 -20.35 38.76
C GLU A 296 14.93 -18.97 39.11
N ASP A 297 15.03 -18.67 40.41
CA ASP A 297 14.83 -17.36 41.00
C ASP A 297 15.82 -16.36 40.42
N LEU A 298 15.34 -15.47 39.56
CA LEU A 298 16.00 -14.22 39.24
C LEU A 298 15.10 -13.07 39.71
N PRO A 299 15.59 -12.15 40.57
CA PRO A 299 14.81 -10.98 40.94
C PRO A 299 14.53 -10.16 39.67
N PRO A 300 13.28 -9.70 39.46
CA PRO A 300 12.92 -9.00 38.23
C PRO A 300 13.75 -7.71 38.12
N ALA A 301 14.51 -7.59 37.03
CA ALA A 301 15.19 -6.36 36.67
C ALA A 301 14.18 -5.19 36.68
N PRO A 302 14.55 -4.01 37.22
CA PRO A 302 13.66 -2.86 37.28
C PRO A 302 13.32 -2.43 35.84
N ARG A 303 12.10 -2.77 35.41
CA ARG A 303 11.55 -2.31 34.13
C ARG A 303 11.47 -0.79 34.19
N SER A 304 12.20 -0.11 33.31
CA SER A 304 12.00 1.31 33.04
C SER A 304 10.55 1.50 32.59
N THR A 305 9.70 2.00 33.49
CA THR A 305 8.30 2.30 33.18
C THR A 305 8.29 3.57 32.34
N SER A 306 8.00 3.42 31.04
CA SER A 306 7.80 4.56 30.15
C SER A 306 6.82 5.56 30.78
N ARG A 307 7.26 6.81 30.93
CA ARG A 307 6.51 7.90 31.57
C ARG A 307 5.16 8.19 30.88
N TYR A 308 5.04 7.78 29.61
CA TYR A 308 3.86 7.94 28.78
C TYR A 308 3.47 6.63 28.10
N LEU A 309 2.17 6.38 28.01
CA LEU A 309 1.64 5.29 27.20
C LEU A 309 1.69 5.66 25.71
N PRO A 310 2.11 4.75 24.81
CA PRO A 310 2.13 5.01 23.38
C PRO A 310 0.75 5.41 22.87
N ALA A 311 0.71 6.39 21.95
CA ALA A 311 -0.52 6.76 21.27
C ALA A 311 -1.14 5.53 20.58
N CYS A 312 -2.47 5.39 20.64
CA CYS A 312 -3.25 4.26 20.09
C CYS A 312 -3.17 2.93 20.85
N THR A 313 -2.74 2.91 22.11
CA THR A 313 -2.93 1.72 22.96
C THR A 313 -4.41 1.54 23.33
N SER A 314 -5.01 0.42 22.91
CA SER A 314 -6.36 -0.03 23.29
C SER A 314 -6.48 -0.49 24.75
N LEU A 315 -5.45 -0.20 25.57
CA LEU A 315 -5.41 -0.51 26.99
C LEU A 315 -6.60 0.15 27.70
N LYS A 316 -7.45 -0.69 28.32
CA LYS A 316 -8.57 -0.27 29.15
C LYS A 316 -8.08 0.71 30.21
N TRP A 317 -8.87 1.74 30.49
CA TRP A 317 -8.58 2.69 31.56
C TRP A 317 -8.69 1.96 32.90
N SER A 318 -7.64 1.99 33.72
CA SER A 318 -7.69 1.39 35.05
C SER A 318 -8.60 2.20 35.98
N SER A 319 -9.12 1.58 37.03
CA SER A 319 -9.92 2.26 38.05
C SER A 319 -9.16 3.41 38.71
N GLN A 320 -7.86 3.25 38.91
CA GLN A 320 -6.97 4.29 39.43
C GLN A 320 -6.79 5.45 38.44
N GLU A 321 -6.61 5.17 37.14
CA GLU A 321 -6.55 6.23 36.11
C GLU A 321 -7.87 7.02 36.02
N LEU A 322 -9.01 6.34 36.16
CA LEU A 322 -10.34 6.97 36.12
C LEU A 322 -10.57 7.91 37.31
N ALA A 323 -10.05 7.58 38.49
CA ALA A 323 -10.15 8.42 39.67
C ALA A 323 -9.38 9.75 39.53
N LEU A 324 -8.38 9.81 38.65
CA LEU A 324 -7.58 11.00 38.38
C LEU A 324 -8.18 11.93 37.32
N VAL A 325 -9.28 11.54 36.66
CA VAL A 325 -9.94 12.36 35.65
C VAL A 325 -10.87 13.37 36.33
N ASP A 326 -10.47 14.64 36.34
CA ASP A 326 -11.28 15.73 36.88
C ASP A 326 -12.49 16.03 35.97
N LEU A 327 -13.70 15.87 36.51
CA LEU A 327 -14.98 16.08 35.80
C LEU A 327 -15.65 17.42 36.13
N HIS A 328 -14.97 18.37 36.77
CA HIS A 328 -15.56 19.68 37.08
C HIS A 328 -15.92 20.43 35.78
N PRO A 329 -17.20 20.85 35.60
CA PRO A 329 -17.69 21.39 34.33
C PRO A 329 -17.11 22.77 33.98
N PHE A 330 -16.61 23.52 34.97
CA PHE A 330 -16.08 24.87 34.80
C PHE A 330 -14.57 24.93 34.52
N LYS A 331 -13.86 23.80 34.51
CA LYS A 331 -12.42 23.74 34.20
C LYS A 331 -12.17 23.34 32.76
N THR A 332 -11.19 23.97 32.12
CA THR A 332 -10.82 23.65 30.75
C THR A 332 -10.19 22.25 30.66
N HIS A 333 -10.26 21.62 29.48
CA HIS A 333 -9.60 20.33 29.24
C HIS A 333 -8.08 20.39 29.42
N LYS A 334 -7.48 21.56 29.20
CA LYS A 334 -6.05 21.77 29.33
C LYS A 334 -5.63 21.80 30.80
N GLU A 335 -6.31 22.60 31.63
CA GLU A 335 -6.05 22.68 33.08
C GLU A 335 -6.26 21.34 33.79
N THR A 336 -7.33 20.62 33.42
CA THR A 336 -7.59 19.29 33.99
C THR A 336 -6.56 18.25 33.57
N TYR A 337 -6.01 18.37 32.36
CA TYR A 337 -4.93 17.49 31.91
C TYR A 337 -3.60 17.76 32.60
N GLU A 338 -3.26 19.03 32.85
CA GLU A 338 -2.06 19.40 33.60
C GLU A 338 -2.10 18.86 35.04
N ASN A 339 -3.26 18.90 35.69
CA ASN A 339 -3.45 18.29 37.00
C ASN A 339 -3.40 16.75 36.94
N TYR A 340 -3.98 16.14 35.91
CA TYR A 340 -3.87 14.70 35.67
C TYR A 340 -2.41 14.24 35.52
N LEU A 341 -1.57 14.98 34.77
CA LEU A 341 -0.15 14.66 34.62
C LEU A 341 0.62 14.75 35.95
N LYS A 342 0.33 15.76 36.77
CA LYS A 342 0.92 15.89 38.12
C LYS A 342 0.53 14.70 38.99
N SER A 343 -0.75 14.33 39.01
CA SER A 343 -1.23 13.17 39.77
C SER A 343 -0.64 11.86 39.28
N CYS A 344 -0.57 11.62 37.96
CA CYS A 344 0.07 10.43 37.40
C CYS A 344 1.55 10.33 37.81
N THR A 345 2.25 11.46 37.89
CA THR A 345 3.64 11.51 38.37
C THR A 345 3.73 11.15 39.85
N SER A 346 2.84 11.69 40.69
CA SER A 346 2.79 11.40 42.14
C SER A 346 2.43 9.94 42.45
N PHE A 347 1.55 9.33 41.65
CA PHE A 347 1.09 7.94 41.84
C PHE A 347 1.90 6.90 41.04
N ILE A 348 2.97 7.32 40.34
CA ILE A 348 3.81 6.46 39.48
C ILE A 348 2.97 5.68 38.46
N ILE A 349 2.00 6.36 37.85
CA ILE A 349 1.13 5.82 36.80
C ILE A 349 1.58 6.40 35.46
N ALA A 350 1.70 5.55 34.44
CA ALA A 350 2.03 6.00 33.09
C ALA A 350 0.91 6.90 32.54
N ALA A 351 1.26 8.12 32.11
CA ALA A 351 0.26 9.08 31.66
C ALA A 351 -0.23 8.80 30.23
N ARG A 352 -1.52 9.03 29.99
CA ARG A 352 -2.13 9.00 28.65
C ARG A 352 -1.85 10.31 27.89
N THR A 353 -1.89 10.26 26.56
CA THR A 353 -1.80 11.45 25.71
C THR A 353 -3.01 12.38 25.90
N PHE A 354 -2.84 13.68 25.62
CA PHE A 354 -3.90 14.68 25.75
C PHE A 354 -5.17 14.32 24.98
N GLY A 355 -5.03 13.79 23.76
CA GLY A 355 -6.16 13.38 22.93
C GLY A 355 -7.01 12.27 23.57
N ALA A 356 -6.35 11.24 24.12
CA ALA A 356 -7.02 10.13 24.79
C ALA A 356 -7.71 10.60 26.10
N PHE A 357 -7.04 11.44 26.88
CA PHE A 357 -7.62 12.03 28.09
C PHE A 357 -8.86 12.88 27.79
N LYS A 358 -8.79 13.76 26.78
CA LYS A 358 -9.90 14.63 26.39
C LYS A 358 -11.13 13.82 25.97
N GLN A 359 -10.96 12.81 25.12
CA GLN A 359 -12.06 11.94 24.68
C GLN A 359 -12.69 11.19 25.87
N LYS A 360 -11.87 10.70 26.80
CA LYS A 360 -12.37 10.00 27.98
C LYS A 360 -13.14 10.92 28.92
N ARG A 361 -12.63 12.12 29.18
CA ARG A 361 -13.29 13.13 30.03
C ARG A 361 -14.66 13.52 29.45
N ILE A 362 -14.74 13.76 28.14
CA ILE A 362 -16.02 14.05 27.46
C ILE A 362 -17.02 12.91 27.69
N LYS A 363 -16.62 11.66 27.41
CA LYS A 363 -17.49 10.49 27.58
C LYS A 363 -17.93 10.27 29.04
N MET A 364 -17.08 10.60 30.02
CA MET A 364 -17.41 10.49 31.44
C MET A 364 -18.32 11.61 31.94
N MET A 365 -18.28 12.79 31.33
CA MET A 365 -19.23 13.87 31.60
C MET A 365 -20.59 13.57 30.96
N GLU A 366 -20.61 12.98 29.76
CA GLU A 366 -21.84 12.54 29.07
C GLU A 366 -22.56 11.41 29.81
N ASN A 367 -21.85 10.51 30.47
CA ASN A 367 -22.43 9.40 31.25
C ASN A 367 -22.88 9.78 32.68
N LYS A 368 -22.66 11.03 33.12
CA LYS A 368 -23.08 11.52 34.44
C LYS A 368 -24.36 12.37 34.40
N ASN A 369 -24.79 12.77 33.21
CA ASN A 369 -26.10 13.35 32.92
C ASN A 369 -27.03 12.24 32.43
#